data_AF-A0A935GUD9-F1
#
_entry.id   AF-A0A935GUD9-F1
#
_cell.length_a   1.000
_cell.length_b   1.000
_cell.length_c   1.000
_cell.angle_alpha   90.00
_cell.angle_beta   90.00
_cell.angle_gamma   90.00
#
_symmetry.space_group_name_H-M   'P 1'
#
loop_
_entity.id
_entity.type
_entity.pdbx_description
1 polymer ?
#
loop_
_entity_poly.entity_id
_entity_poly.type
_entity_poly.pdbx_seq_one_letter_code
_entity_poly.pdbx_strand_id
1 'polypeptide(L)' 'MFKNLHSPERHLIELRMEYADAEALIARAAADNPVDQLLLLRLHKRCSLLRDEISRLECQLDPDEPA' A
#
# COMPACT_ATOMS: atom_id res chain seq x y z
N MET A 1 24.99 -19.96 4.67
CA MET A 1 23.70 -20.27 4.03
C MET A 1 22.92 -18.96 3.94
N PHE A 2 22.98 -18.30 2.78
CA PHE A 2 22.46 -16.94 2.63
C PHE A 2 20.94 -16.99 2.63
N LYS A 3 20.35 -16.36 3.64
CA LYS A 3 18.91 -16.17 3.74
C LYS A 3 18.42 -15.52 2.44
N ASN A 4 17.45 -16.13 1.78
CA ASN A 4 16.60 -15.46 0.80
C ASN A 4 15.83 -14.34 1.54
N LEU A 5 16.51 -13.24 1.86
CA LEU A 5 15.99 -12.10 2.62
C LEU A 5 14.98 -11.27 1.81
N HIS A 6 14.82 -11.58 0.53
CA HIS A 6 13.89 -10.95 -0.39
C HIS A 6 12.87 -11.97 -0.89
N SER A 7 12.23 -12.70 0.04
CA SER A 7 11.05 -13.47 -0.36
C SER A 7 9.98 -12.47 -0.80
N PRO A 8 9.29 -12.70 -1.94
CA PRO A 8 8.18 -11.84 -2.38
C PRO A 8 7.11 -11.66 -1.30
N GLU A 9 6.93 -12.62 -0.39
CA GLU A 9 6.04 -12.51 0.78
C GLU A 9 6.47 -11.38 1.73
N ARG A 10 7.78 -11.13 1.87
CA ARG A 10 8.30 -10.03 2.70
C ARG A 10 8.01 -8.68 2.06
N HIS A 11 8.14 -8.60 0.75
CA HIS A 11 7.80 -7.39 0.01
C HIS A 11 6.29 -7.10 0.09
N LEU A 12 5.45 -8.13 0.08
CA LEU A 12 4.00 -7.99 0.32
C LEU A 12 3.71 -7.39 1.70
N ILE A 13 4.41 -7.83 2.74
CA ILE A 13 4.27 -7.29 4.10
C ILE A 13 4.69 -5.82 4.14
N GLU A 14 5.81 -5.47 3.52
CA GLU A 14 6.30 -4.08 3.43
C GLU A 14 5.28 -3.18 2.74
N LEU A 15 4.75 -3.60 1.58
CA LEU A 15 3.71 -2.86 0.85
C LEU A 15 2.43 -2.69 1.68
N ARG A 16 1.99 -3.74 2.38
CA ARG A 16 0.82 -3.69 3.28
C ARG A 16 1.03 -2.71 4.44
N MET A 17 2.23 -2.69 5.03
CA MET A 17 2.59 -1.73 6.07
C MET A 17 2.55 -0.30 5.54
N GLU A 18 3.16 -0.06 4.36
CA GLU A 18 3.16 1.26 3.74
C GLU A 18 1.74 1.74 3.38
N TYR A 19 0.89 0.83 2.91
CA TYR A 19 -0.53 1.12 2.67
C TYR A 19 -1.26 1.53 3.95
N ALA A 20 -1.07 0.77 5.04
CA ALA A 20 -1.70 1.08 6.32
C ALA A 20 -1.23 2.44 6.88
N ASP A 21 0.05 2.76 6.73
CA ASP A 21 0.61 4.06 7.11
C ASP A 21 0.00 5.20 6.25
N ALA A 22 -0.15 4.98 4.94
CA ALA A 22 -0.76 5.95 4.04
C ALA A 22 -2.25 6.20 4.39
N GLU A 23 -3.01 5.16 4.70
CA GLU A 23 -4.40 5.26 5.18
C GLU A 23 -4.49 6.01 6.53
N ALA A 24 -3.57 5.75 7.46
CA ALA A 24 -3.51 6.47 8.73
C ALA A 24 -3.22 7.97 8.54
N LEU A 25 -2.35 8.32 7.59
CA LEU A 25 -2.07 9.70 7.21
C LEU A 25 -3.29 10.38 6.58
N ILE A 26 -4.06 9.68 5.74
CA ILE A 26 -5.32 10.18 5.18
C ILE A 26 -6.32 10.47 6.31
N ALA A 27 -6.50 9.52 7.23
CA ALA A 27 -7.43 9.68 8.35
C ALA A 27 -7.05 10.90 9.22
N ARG A 28 -5.75 11.12 9.47
CA ARG A 28 -5.26 12.30 10.18
C ARG A 28 -5.51 13.59 9.39
N ALA A 29 -5.12 13.63 8.12
CA ALA A 29 -5.26 14.81 7.28
C ALA A 29 -6.74 15.19 7.02
N ALA A 30 -7.63 14.21 7.02
CA ALA A 30 -9.07 14.42 6.92
C ALA A 30 -9.70 14.93 8.23
N ALA A 31 -9.07 14.66 9.37
CA ALA A 31 -9.50 15.15 10.68
C ALA A 31 -8.94 16.55 11.01
N ASP A 32 -7.85 16.97 10.38
CA ASP A 32 -7.26 18.30 10.55
C ASP A 32 -8.14 19.40 9.93
N ASN A 33 -8.21 20.55 10.59
CA ASN A 33 -8.90 21.74 10.06
C ASN A 33 -7.95 22.95 10.05
N PRO A 34 -7.78 23.62 8.89
CA PRO A 34 -8.44 23.36 7.61
C PRO A 34 -7.89 22.09 6.92
N VAL A 35 -8.79 21.31 6.33
CA VAL A 35 -8.42 20.11 5.54
C VAL A 35 -7.64 20.53 4.30
N ASP A 36 -6.44 19.97 4.12
CA ASP A 36 -5.70 20.11 2.87
C ASP A 36 -6.21 19.11 1.82
N GLN A 37 -7.15 19.57 1.00
CA GLN A 37 -7.77 18.77 -0.06
C GLN A 37 -6.76 18.28 -1.11
N LEU A 38 -5.72 19.06 -1.40
CA LEU A 38 -4.69 18.67 -2.38
C LEU A 38 -3.82 17.55 -1.82
N LEU A 39 -3.47 17.63 -0.53
CA LEU A 39 -2.75 16.58 0.16
C LEU A 39 -3.57 15.29 0.19
N LEU A 40 -4.85 15.35 0.57
CA LEU A 40 -5.74 14.19 0.59
C LEU A 40 -5.85 13.52 -0.79
N LEU A 41 -6.01 14.30 -1.86
CA LEU A 41 -6.08 13.76 -3.22
C LEU A 41 -4.79 13.01 -3.61
N ARG A 42 -3.62 13.56 -3.24
CA ARG A 42 -2.32 12.93 -3.48
C ARG A 42 -2.16 11.64 -2.68
N LEU A 43 -2.58 11.64 -1.42
CA LEU A 43 -2.52 10.46 -0.56
C LEU A 43 -3.46 9.35 -1.05
N HIS A 44 -4.71 9.67 -1.41
CA HIS A 44 -5.63 8.69 -1.99
C HIS A 44 -5.08 8.09 -3.29
N LYS A 45 -4.44 8.90 -4.15
CA LYS A 45 -3.77 8.39 -5.34
C LYS A 45 -2.64 7.42 -4.99
N ARG A 46 -1.84 7.74 -3.96
CA ARG A 46 -0.78 6.86 -3.45
C ARG A 46 -1.35 5.55 -2.90
N CYS A 47 -2.45 5.60 -2.13
CA CYS A 47 -3.12 4.39 -1.64
C CYS A 47 -3.63 3.51 -2.79
N SER A 48 -4.19 4.09 -3.86
CA SER A 48 -4.59 3.32 -5.04
C SER A 48 -3.40 2.61 -5.68
N LEU A 49 -2.28 3.30 -5.86
CA LEU A 49 -1.06 2.71 -6.44
C LEU A 49 -0.50 1.58 -5.57
N LEU A 50 -0.43 1.79 -4.25
CA LEU A 50 0.03 0.78 -3.31
C LEU A 50 -0.88 -0.46 -3.31
N ARG A 51 -2.20 -0.25 -3.35
CA ARG A 51 -3.17 -1.35 -3.46
C ARG A 51 -3.00 -2.13 -4.76
N ASP A 52 -2.84 -1.43 -5.88
CA ASP A 52 -2.65 -2.08 -7.18
C ASP A 52 -1.33 -2.88 -7.22
N GLU A 53 -0.27 -2.38 -6.58
CA GLU A 53 1.01 -3.06 -6.44
C GLU A 53 0.92 -4.29 -5.53
N ILE A 54 0.20 -4.19 -4.40
CA ILE A 54 -0.13 -5.31 -3.52
C ILE A 54 -0.85 -6.40 -4.31
N SER A 55 -1.94 -6.05 -5.01
CA SER A 55 -2.70 -7.04 -5.79
C SER A 55 -1.87 -7.66 -6.90
N ARG A 56 -1.02 -6.88 -7.58
CA ARG A 56 -0.10 -7.42 -8.60
C ARG A 56 0.92 -8.39 -8.00
N LEU A 57 1.38 -8.15 -6.78
CA LEU A 57 2.33 -9.02 -6.10
C LEU A 57 1.65 -10.27 -5.54
N GLU A 58 0.43 -10.13 -5.01
CA GLU A 58 -0.43 -11.23 -4.57
C GLU A 58 -0.70 -12.18 -5.74
N CYS A 59 -1.09 -11.69 -6.93
CA CYS A 59 -1.27 -12.53 -8.12
C CYS A 59 0.02 -13.22 -8.62
N GLN A 60 1.20 -12.68 -8.31
CA GLN A 60 2.48 -13.33 -8.66
C GLN A 60 2.86 -14.42 -7.66
N LEU A 61 2.46 -14.25 -6.40
CA LEU A 61 2.70 -15.19 -5.30
C LEU A 61 1.70 -16.35 -5.32
N ASP A 62 0.45 -16.04 -5.61
CA ASP A 62 -0.67 -16.96 -5.67
C ASP A 62 -1.36 -16.75 -7.03
N PRO A 63 -0.96 -17.52 -8.07
CA PRO A 63 -1.51 -17.37 -9.42
C PRO A 63 -2.94 -17.87 -9.56
N ASP A 64 -3.61 -18.29 -8.47
CA ASP A 64 -5.02 -18.61 -8.48
C ASP A 64 -5.85 -17.32 -8.53
N GLU A 65 -6.07 -16.91 -9.79
CA GLU A 65 -7.24 -16.23 -10.34
C GLU A 65 -7.17 -14.69 -10.46
N PRO A 66 -6.79 -14.16 -11.64
CA PRO A 66 -7.12 -12.80 -12.02
C PRO A 66 -8.50 -12.75 -12.71
N ALA A 67 -9.42 -12.02 -12.08
CA ALA A 67 -10.55 -11.26 -12.64
C ALA A 67 -11.77 -12.01 -13.24
#